data_AF-A0A316MY77-F1
#
_entry.id   AF-A0A316MY77-F1
#
_cell.length_a   1.000
_cell.length_b   1.000
_cell.length_c   1.000
_cell.angle_alpha   90.00
_cell.angle_beta   90.00
_cell.angle_gamma   90.00
#
_symmetry.space_group_name_H-M   'P 1'
#
loop_
_entity.id
_entity.type
_entity.pdbx_description
1 polymer ?
#
loop_
_entity_poly.entity_id
_entity_poly.type
_entity_poly.pdbx_seq_one_letter_code
_entity_poly.pdbx_strand_id
1 'polypeptide(L)' 'MAHPKRRQSKTRTAKRRTHDKALEPTLAICPHCGSWHVYHCVCPVCGYYRGKIAIEKPAAV' A
#
# COMPACT_ATOMS: atom_id res chain seq x y z
N MET A 1 -29.47 24.44 -11.99
CA MET A 1 -28.37 23.52 -11.60
C MET A 1 -28.68 22.13 -12.15
N ALA A 2 -27.66 21.37 -12.56
CA ALA A 2 -27.88 20.03 -13.10
C ALA A 2 -28.14 19.03 -11.95
N HIS A 3 -29.36 18.50 -11.88
CA HIS A 3 -29.72 17.45 -10.93
C HIS A 3 -29.95 16.12 -11.66
N PRO A 4 -29.58 14.98 -11.05
CA PRO A 4 -29.92 13.68 -11.60
C PRO A 4 -31.44 13.55 -11.73
N LYS A 5 -31.94 13.36 -12.96
CA LYS A 5 -33.38 13.23 -13.22
C LYS A 5 -33.98 11.97 -12.58
N ARG A 6 -33.19 10.91 -12.41
CA ARG A 6 -33.61 9.61 -11.86
C ARG A 6 -32.50 8.95 -11.06
N ARG A 7 -32.91 8.07 -10.12
CA ARG A 7 -31.99 7.19 -9.40
C ARG A 7 -31.32 6.22 -10.37
N GLN A 8 -30.03 5.96 -10.14
CA GLN A 8 -29.27 4.98 -10.91
C GLN A 8 -29.64 3.55 -10.50
N SER A 9 -29.80 2.66 -11.48
CA SER A 9 -30.08 1.26 -11.20
C SER A 9 -28.92 0.59 -10.46
N LYS A 10 -29.23 -0.48 -9.72
CA LYS A 10 -28.21 -1.27 -9.00
C LYS A 10 -27.17 -1.81 -9.98
N THR A 11 -27.61 -2.33 -11.12
CA THR A 11 -26.74 -2.85 -12.19
C THR A 11 -25.82 -1.78 -12.77
N ARG A 12 -26.32 -0.56 -13.04
CA ARG A 12 -25.46 0.53 -13.57
C ARG A 12 -24.43 0.98 -12.54
N THR A 13 -24.80 1.02 -11.27
CA THR A 13 -23.88 1.36 -10.18
C THR A 13 -22.80 0.30 -10.00
N ALA A 14 -23.17 -0.98 -10.01
CA ALA A 14 -22.23 -2.10 -9.91
C ALA A 14 -21.27 -2.15 -11.10
N LYS A 15 -21.76 -1.99 -12.33
CA LYS A 15 -20.94 -1.91 -13.55
C LYS A 15 -19.97 -0.74 -13.54
N ARG A 16 -20.34 0.41 -12.94
CA ARG A 16 -19.42 1.55 -12.81
C ARG A 16 -18.28 1.25 -11.82
N ARG A 17 -18.56 0.51 -10.74
CA ARG A 17 -17.58 0.17 -9.67
C ARG A 17 -16.72 -1.06 -9.99
N THR A 18 -16.76 -1.58 -11.22
CA THR A 18 -15.94 -2.75 -11.60
C THR A 18 -14.45 -2.44 -11.52
N HIS A 19 -14.05 -1.23 -11.88
CA HIS A 19 -12.67 -0.77 -11.87
C HIS A 19 -12.18 -0.32 -10.49
N ASP A 20 -13.08 -0.15 -9.52
CA ASP A 20 -12.73 0.19 -8.13
C ASP A 20 -12.21 -1.08 -7.43
N LYS A 21 -10.93 -1.39 -7.63
CA LYS A 21 -10.23 -2.53 -7.05
C LYS A 21 -9.00 -2.02 -6.30
N ALA A 22 -8.78 -2.54 -5.09
CA ALA A 22 -7.55 -2.28 -4.36
C ALA A 22 -6.41 -3.06 -5.03
N LEU A 23 -5.28 -2.41 -5.24
CA LEU A 23 -4.05 -3.04 -5.71
C LEU A 23 -3.17 -3.33 -4.50
N GLU A 24 -2.54 -4.50 -4.51
CA GLU A 24 -1.59 -4.87 -3.47
C GLU A 24 -0.31 -4.04 -3.60
N PRO A 25 0.30 -3.61 -2.47
CA PRO A 25 1.56 -2.88 -2.52
C PRO A 25 2.70 -3.82 -2.95
N THR A 26 3.66 -3.27 -3.68
CA THR A 26 4.87 -4.00 -4.06
C THR A 26 5.79 -4.17 -2.85
N LEU A 27 5.90 -5.40 -2.36
CA LEU A 27 6.76 -5.78 -1.24
C LEU A 27 8.03 -6.48 -1.72
N ALA A 28 9.14 -6.24 -1.02
CA ALA A 28 10.41 -6.92 -1.22
C ALA A 28 10.98 -7.40 0.12
N ILE A 29 11.91 -8.34 0.04
CA ILE A 29 12.59 -8.92 1.20
C ILE A 29 13.78 -8.03 1.57
N CYS A 30 13.87 -7.65 2.85
CA CYS A 30 15.01 -6.88 3.33
C CYS A 30 16.26 -7.75 3.39
N PRO A 31 17.40 -7.32 2.80
CA PRO A 31 18.63 -8.12 2.81
C PRO A 31 19.30 -8.22 4.19
N HIS A 32 18.93 -7.35 5.15
CA HIS A 32 19.55 -7.34 6.48
C HIS A 32 18.80 -8.22 7.51
N CYS A 33 17.47 -8.14 7.55
CA CYS A 33 16.65 -8.83 8.56
C CYS A 33 15.68 -9.88 7.98
N GLY A 34 15.61 -10.03 6.65
CA GLY A 34 14.71 -11.00 6.00
C GLY A 34 13.22 -10.66 6.07
N SER A 35 12.82 -9.56 6.71
CA SER A 35 11.41 -9.15 6.78
C SER A 35 10.94 -8.48 5.49
N TRP A 36 9.64 -8.55 5.21
CA TRP A 36 9.01 -7.83 4.11
C TRP A 36 9.03 -6.32 4.37
N HIS A 37 9.31 -5.54 3.33
CA HIS A 37 9.21 -4.09 3.34
C HIS A 37 8.66 -3.57 2.01
N VAL A 38 8.13 -2.35 2.02
CA VAL A 38 7.70 -1.67 0.80
C VAL A 38 8.94 -1.33 -0.05
N TYR A 39 8.83 -1.57 -1.35
CA TYR A 39 9.92 -1.31 -2.28
C TYR A 39 10.38 0.16 -2.21
N HIS A 40 11.70 0.38 -2.24
CA HIS A 40 12.35 1.69 -2.09
C HIS A 40 12.08 2.47 -0.78
N CYS A 41 11.48 1.86 0.23
CA CYS A 41 11.34 2.46 1.56
C CYS A 41 12.35 1.87 2.56
N VAL A 42 12.64 2.62 3.63
CA VAL A 42 13.41 2.12 4.78
C VAL A 42 12.67 0.95 5.41
N CYS A 43 13.40 -0.11 5.76
CA CYS A 43 12.79 -1.25 6.45
C CYS A 43 12.24 -0.81 7.82
N PRO A 44 10.95 -1.03 8.13
CA PRO A 44 10.36 -0.59 9.39
C PRO A 44 10.87 -1.38 10.59
N VAL A 45 11.39 -2.59 10.38
CA VAL A 45 11.87 -3.49 11.44
C VAL A 45 13.29 -3.13 11.87
N CYS A 46 14.24 -3.12 10.92
CA CYS A 46 15.66 -2.95 11.23
C CYS A 46 16.18 -1.52 11.01
N GLY A 47 15.42 -0.63 10.37
CA GLY A 47 15.86 0.74 10.09
C GLY A 47 16.91 0.86 8.98
N TYR A 48 17.23 -0.24 8.29
CA TYR A 48 18.18 -0.26 7.18
C TYR A 48 17.53 0.12 5.85
N TYR A 49 18.31 0.81 5.03
CA TYR A 49 18.01 1.07 3.62
C TYR A 49 19.28 0.97 2.78
N ARG A 50 19.25 0.13 1.74
CA ARG A 50 20.39 -0.07 0.82
C ARG A 50 21.74 -0.32 1.54
N GLY A 51 21.72 -1.12 2.61
CA GLY A 51 22.91 -1.51 3.37
C GLY A 51 23.43 -0.47 4.36
N LYS A 52 22.74 0.68 4.52
CA LYS A 52 23.08 1.70 5.53
C LYS A 52 21.98 1.82 6.56
N ILE A 53 22.35 2.15 7.80
CA ILE A 53 21.40 2.51 8.87
C ILE A 53 20.85 3.89 8.54
N ALA A 54 19.54 3.97 8.29
CA ALA A 54 18.86 5.23 8.05
C ALA A 54 18.14 5.73 9.32
N ILE A 55 17.69 4.81 10.17
CA ILE A 55 17.02 5.10 11.44
C ILE A 55 17.63 4.18 12.49
N GLU A 56 18.20 4.76 13.54
CA GLU A 56 18.60 4.03 14.74
C GLU A 56 17.33 3.68 15.53
N LYS A 57 16.80 2.47 15.33
CA LYS A 57 15.80 1.92 16.23
C LYS A 57 16.50 1.05 17.28
N PRO A 58 16.30 1.30 18.59
CA PRO A 58 16.66 0.31 19.59
C PRO A 58 15.77 -0.92 19.35
N ALA A 59 16.39 -2.09 19.20
CA ALA A 59 15.69 -3.34 19.00
C ALA A 59 14.62 -3.50 20.10
N ALA A 60 13.35 -3.59 19.71
CA ALA A 60 12.31 -4.02 20.63
C ALA A 60 12.58 -5.49 20.95
N VAL A 61 12.94 -5.74 22.22
CA VAL A 61 12.97 -7.05 22.86
C VAL A 61 11.56 -7.64 22.85
#